data_AF-A0A960KU13-F1
#
_entry.id   AF-A0A960KU13-F1
#
_cell.length_a   1.000
_cell.length_b   1.000
_cell.length_c   1.000
_cell.angle_alpha   90.00
_cell.angle_beta   90.00
_cell.angle_gamma   90.00
#
_symmetry.space_group_name_H-M   'P 1'
#
loop_
_entity.id
_entity.type
_entity.pdbx_description
1 polymer ?
#
loop_
_entity_poly.entity_id
_entity_poly.type
_entity_poly.pdbx_seq_one_letter_code
_entity_poly.pdbx_strand_id
1 'polypeptide(L)'
;MSDQLNETKHTFDGIEEHDNPLPGWWLGIFYVTIALAVFYVPYYHFMHPEKLPAAAWEAENKAIAEKRQAEAEMAPAGPSLAEKYEAGGWQESAKADFITFCSPCHAADGGGGIGPNFTDDYYIHGGTFENLVNVINEGVPEKGMISWKTSLKPTQIENLAFYVHSLRGTTPATAKEPQGQKVNQNGEFIAEETP
;
A
#
# COMPACT_ATOMS: atom_id res chain seq x y z
N MET A 1 25.35 66.02 -9.55
CA MET A 1 24.73 66.31 -8.23
C MET A 1 25.08 65.11 -7.38
N SER A 2 25.82 65.35 -6.31
CA SER A 2 26.75 64.43 -5.64
C SER A 2 26.18 63.06 -5.27
N ASP A 3 26.78 61.99 -5.81
CA ASP A 3 26.75 60.66 -5.19
C ASP A 3 27.50 60.77 -3.85
N GLN A 4 26.74 60.88 -2.78
CA GLN A 4 27.20 60.63 -1.41
C GLN A 4 26.39 59.43 -0.95
N LEU A 5 27.01 58.24 -0.98
CA LEU A 5 26.41 57.05 -0.39
C LEU A 5 26.29 57.32 1.12
N ASN A 6 25.06 57.33 1.63
CA ASN A 6 24.79 57.55 3.05
C ASN A 6 25.16 56.26 3.79
N GLU A 7 26.37 56.21 4.34
CA GLU A 7 26.85 55.09 5.15
C GLU A 7 26.13 55.11 6.50
N THR A 8 25.61 53.95 6.93
CA THR A 8 25.10 53.84 8.30
C THR A 8 26.29 53.96 9.27
N LYS A 9 26.12 54.75 10.34
CA LYS A 9 27.21 55.24 11.20
C LYS A 9 27.91 54.18 12.07
N HIS A 10 27.63 52.90 11.85
CA HIS A 10 28.11 51.77 12.64
C HIS A 10 28.84 50.78 11.74
N THR A 11 30.00 50.33 12.20
CA THR A 11 30.78 49.28 11.54
C THR A 11 30.73 48.03 12.41
N PHE A 12 30.50 46.88 11.78
CA PHE A 12 30.48 45.59 12.45
C PHE A 12 31.57 44.73 11.83
N ASP A 13 32.64 44.46 12.58
CA ASP A 13 33.77 43.64 12.09
C ASP A 13 34.36 44.14 10.76
N GLY A 14 34.44 45.48 10.59
CA GLY A 14 34.93 46.11 9.36
C GLY A 14 33.97 46.06 8.17
N ILE A 15 32.74 45.54 8.34
CA ILE A 15 31.66 45.60 7.34
C ILE A 15 30.78 46.81 7.64
N GLU A 16 30.46 47.57 6.60
CA GLU A 16 29.60 48.76 6.63
C GLU A 16 28.32 48.50 5.83
N GLU A 17 27.18 48.98 6.34
CA GLU A 17 25.89 48.86 5.65
C GLU A 17 25.56 50.15 4.91
N HIS A 18 25.32 50.04 3.60
CA HIS A 18 24.92 51.16 2.74
C HIS A 18 23.41 51.37 2.77
N ASP A 19 22.97 52.61 3.04
CA ASP A 19 21.57 53.03 2.97
C ASP A 19 21.17 53.36 1.52
N ASN A 20 21.12 52.31 0.69
CA ASN A 20 20.70 52.41 -0.71
C ASN A 20 19.20 52.11 -0.84
N PRO A 21 18.47 52.83 -1.71
CA PRO A 21 17.09 52.49 -2.00
C PRO A 21 16.99 51.10 -2.63
N LEU A 22 15.91 50.38 -2.34
CA LEU A 22 15.66 49.07 -2.94
C LEU A 22 15.64 49.16 -4.47
N PRO A 23 16.28 48.21 -5.20
CA PRO A 23 16.25 48.22 -6.66
C PRO A 23 14.81 48.17 -7.19
N GLY A 24 14.46 49.05 -8.12
CA GLY A 24 13.09 49.14 -8.65
C GLY A 24 12.58 47.84 -9.27
N TRP A 25 13.44 47.06 -9.94
CA TRP A 25 13.09 45.76 -10.48
C TRP A 25 12.76 44.73 -9.38
N TRP A 26 13.46 44.80 -8.24
CA TRP A 26 13.23 43.92 -7.10
C TRP A 26 11.87 44.20 -6.47
N LEU A 27 11.55 45.49 -6.25
CA LEU A 27 10.22 45.91 -5.81
C LEU A 27 9.13 45.51 -6.81
N GLY A 28 9.41 45.60 -8.11
CA GLY A 28 8.50 45.12 -9.16
C GLY A 28 8.15 43.64 -8.99
N ILE A 29 9.17 42.76 -8.84
CA ILE A 29 8.95 41.33 -8.59
C ILE A 29 8.17 41.11 -7.28
N PHE A 30 8.54 41.82 -6.22
CA PHE A 30 7.86 41.73 -4.92
C PHE A 30 6.36 42.03 -5.06
N TYR A 31 5.97 43.13 -5.72
CA TYR A 31 4.56 43.46 -5.93
C TYR A 31 3.85 42.50 -6.89
N VAL A 32 4.53 41.96 -7.90
CA VAL A 32 3.95 40.92 -8.77
C VAL A 32 3.61 39.66 -7.98
N THR A 33 4.47 39.21 -7.05
CA THR A 33 4.16 38.04 -6.21
C THR A 33 2.97 38.28 -5.29
N ILE A 34 2.83 39.49 -4.74
CA ILE A 34 1.66 39.87 -3.95
C ILE A 34 0.39 39.83 -4.81
N ALA A 35 0.42 40.42 -6.00
CA ALA A 35 -0.72 40.39 -6.91
C ALA A 35 -1.11 38.95 -7.28
N LEU A 36 -0.14 38.11 -7.63
CA LEU A 36 -0.38 36.69 -7.91
C LEU A 36 -1.03 35.98 -6.72
N ALA A 37 -0.55 36.20 -5.50
CA ALA A 37 -1.15 35.60 -4.30
C ALA A 37 -2.61 36.05 -4.08
N VAL A 38 -2.89 37.34 -4.26
CA VAL A 38 -4.24 37.92 -4.14
C VAL A 38 -5.23 37.29 -5.13
N PHE A 39 -4.78 36.89 -6.34
CA PHE A 39 -5.62 36.20 -7.31
C PHE A 39 -5.64 34.68 -7.10
N TYR A 40 -4.51 34.08 -6.72
CA TYR A 40 -4.35 32.63 -6.59
C TYR A 40 -5.21 32.06 -5.45
N VAL A 41 -5.18 32.69 -4.27
CA VAL A 41 -5.90 32.19 -3.09
C VAL A 41 -7.41 32.12 -3.35
N PRO A 42 -8.09 33.19 -3.80
CA PRO A 42 -9.52 33.09 -4.07
C PRO A 42 -9.88 32.12 -5.20
N TYR A 43 -9.04 32.05 -6.23
CA TYR A 43 -9.26 31.13 -7.35
C TYR A 43 -9.26 29.66 -6.88
N TYR A 44 -8.25 29.23 -6.11
CA TYR A 44 -8.16 27.83 -5.68
C TYR A 44 -8.98 27.48 -4.43
N HIS A 45 -9.24 28.44 -3.53
CA HIS A 45 -9.97 28.13 -2.28
C HIS A 45 -11.47 28.40 -2.36
N PHE A 46 -11.93 29.36 -3.17
CA PHE A 46 -13.35 29.72 -3.25
C PHE A 46 -13.99 29.34 -4.58
N MET A 47 -13.26 29.46 -5.71
CA MET A 47 -13.84 29.18 -7.04
C MET A 47 -13.59 27.74 -7.49
N HIS A 48 -12.40 27.20 -7.21
CA HIS A 48 -11.97 25.87 -7.65
C HIS A 48 -11.41 24.98 -6.53
N PRO A 49 -12.16 24.78 -5.42
CA PRO A 49 -11.71 23.94 -4.32
C PRO A 49 -11.46 22.48 -4.73
N GLU A 50 -12.08 22.00 -5.80
CA GLU A 50 -11.86 20.65 -6.36
C GLU A 50 -10.43 20.42 -6.85
N LYS A 51 -9.68 21.49 -7.16
CA LYS A 51 -8.28 21.41 -7.61
C LYS A 51 -7.30 21.32 -6.45
N LEU A 52 -7.76 21.48 -5.20
CA LEU A 52 -6.90 21.29 -4.03
C LEU A 52 -6.44 19.83 -3.97
N PRO A 53 -5.20 19.56 -3.54
CA PRO A 53 -4.64 18.21 -3.57
C PRO A 53 -5.51 17.16 -2.88
N ALA A 54 -6.14 17.51 -1.75
CA ALA A 54 -7.02 16.60 -1.02
C ALA A 54 -8.28 16.24 -1.83
N ALA A 55 -8.99 17.23 -2.38
CA ALA A 55 -10.19 17.01 -3.16
C ALA A 55 -9.90 16.27 -4.47
N ALA A 56 -8.78 16.61 -5.13
CA ALA A 56 -8.32 15.93 -6.33
C ALA A 56 -7.97 14.45 -6.06
N TRP A 57 -7.28 14.18 -4.95
CA TRP A 57 -6.92 12.82 -4.51
C TRP A 57 -8.15 11.97 -4.17
N GLU A 58 -9.12 12.54 -3.47
CA GLU A 58 -10.39 11.87 -3.16
C GLU A 58 -11.17 11.53 -4.43
N ALA A 59 -11.26 12.47 -5.38
CA ALA A 59 -11.92 12.26 -6.65
C ALA A 59 -11.22 11.17 -7.49
N GLU A 60 -9.89 11.18 -7.55
CA GLU A 60 -9.10 10.16 -8.24
C GLU A 60 -9.28 8.78 -7.61
N ASN A 61 -9.19 8.66 -6.29
CA ASN A 61 -9.39 7.40 -5.59
C ASN A 61 -10.80 6.84 -5.76
N LYS A 62 -11.81 7.73 -5.72
CA LYS A 62 -13.19 7.35 -5.99
C LYS A 62 -13.32 6.82 -7.42
N ALA A 63 -12.76 7.51 -8.42
CA ALA A 63 -12.80 7.05 -9.80
C ALA A 63 -12.06 5.71 -10.01
N ILE A 64 -10.94 5.50 -9.31
CA ILE A 64 -10.23 4.21 -9.31
C ILE A 64 -11.08 3.13 -8.65
N ALA A 65 -11.74 3.42 -7.53
CA ALA A 65 -12.61 2.47 -6.83
C ALA A 65 -13.82 2.10 -7.70
N GLU A 66 -14.47 3.07 -8.34
CA GLU A 66 -15.58 2.85 -9.27
C GLU A 66 -15.14 2.04 -10.49
N LYS A 67 -13.96 2.32 -11.06
CA LYS A 67 -13.40 1.50 -12.15
C LYS A 67 -13.14 0.07 -11.70
N ARG A 68 -12.56 -0.14 -10.51
CA ARG A 68 -12.34 -1.47 -9.95
C ARG A 68 -13.66 -2.22 -9.69
N GLN A 69 -14.68 -1.52 -9.22
CA GLN A 69 -16.02 -2.09 -9.04
C GLN A 69 -16.65 -2.45 -10.38
N ALA A 70 -16.61 -1.55 -11.37
CA ALA A 70 -17.12 -1.82 -12.71
C ALA A 70 -16.35 -2.96 -13.39
N GLU A 71 -15.02 -3.04 -13.22
CA GLU A 71 -14.21 -4.17 -13.68
C GLU A 71 -14.60 -5.47 -12.98
N ALA A 72 -14.89 -5.44 -11.67
CA ALA A 72 -15.37 -6.61 -10.94
C ALA A 72 -16.78 -7.05 -11.37
N GLU A 73 -17.67 -6.12 -11.68
CA GLU A 73 -19.04 -6.38 -12.14
C GLU A 73 -19.09 -6.83 -13.61
N MET A 74 -18.22 -6.29 -14.46
CA MET A 74 -18.12 -6.62 -15.88
C MET A 74 -17.13 -7.76 -16.16
N ALA A 75 -16.35 -8.18 -15.16
CA ALA A 75 -15.53 -9.37 -15.28
C ALA A 75 -16.47 -10.52 -15.67
N PRO A 76 -16.28 -11.17 -16.83
CA PRO A 76 -16.97 -12.42 -17.08
C PRO A 76 -16.69 -13.34 -15.90
N ALA A 77 -17.60 -14.26 -15.59
CA ALA A 77 -17.29 -15.36 -14.69
C ALA A 77 -16.12 -16.13 -15.32
N GLY A 78 -14.90 -15.70 -15.00
CA GLY A 78 -13.68 -16.40 -15.33
C GLY A 78 -13.68 -17.72 -14.55
N PRO A 79 -12.74 -18.61 -14.88
CA PRO A 79 -12.56 -19.81 -14.07
C PRO A 79 -12.43 -19.40 -12.60
N SER A 80 -13.19 -20.07 -11.75
CA SER A 80 -13.09 -19.99 -10.29
C SER A 80 -11.64 -20.19 -9.84
N LEU A 81 -11.31 -19.73 -8.64
CA LEU A 81 -9.97 -19.94 -8.08
C LEU A 81 -9.60 -21.43 -8.04
N ALA A 82 -10.57 -22.31 -7.80
CA ALA A 82 -10.40 -23.76 -7.88
C ALA A 82 -10.06 -24.22 -9.31
N GLU A 83 -10.78 -23.76 -10.34
CA GLU A 83 -10.47 -24.11 -11.73
C GLU A 83 -9.08 -23.60 -12.16
N LYS A 84 -8.69 -22.39 -11.72
CA LYS A 84 -7.35 -21.85 -11.96
C LYS A 84 -6.26 -22.67 -11.24
N TYR A 85 -6.52 -23.10 -10.01
CA TYR A 85 -5.62 -23.95 -9.25
C TYR A 85 -5.35 -25.27 -9.98
N GLU A 86 -6.41 -25.95 -10.42
CA GLU A 86 -6.34 -27.22 -11.14
C GLU A 86 -5.69 -27.09 -12.53
N ALA A 87 -5.85 -25.93 -13.20
CA ALA A 87 -5.19 -25.68 -14.48
C ALA A 87 -3.65 -25.65 -14.37
N GLY A 88 -3.10 -25.41 -13.18
CA GLY A 88 -1.66 -25.41 -12.92
C GLY A 88 -0.93 -24.22 -13.55
N GLY A 89 0.40 -24.35 -13.72
CA GLY A 89 1.25 -23.31 -14.31
C GLY A 89 1.68 -22.20 -13.33
N TRP A 90 1.25 -22.28 -12.07
CA TRP A 90 1.59 -21.34 -11.01
C TRP A 90 2.71 -21.85 -10.08
N GLN A 91 2.99 -23.15 -10.07
CA GLN A 91 3.78 -23.79 -9.01
C GLN A 91 5.19 -23.20 -8.84
N GLU A 92 5.92 -23.04 -9.94
CA GLU A 92 7.31 -22.60 -9.90
C GLU A 92 7.43 -21.12 -9.51
N SER A 93 6.61 -20.26 -10.12
CA SER A 93 6.60 -18.83 -9.84
C SER A 93 6.08 -18.53 -8.43
N ALA A 94 5.00 -19.20 -8.00
CA ALA A 94 4.45 -19.04 -6.67
C ALA A 94 5.42 -19.51 -5.58
N LYS A 95 6.15 -20.60 -5.80
CA LYS A 95 7.19 -21.05 -4.87
C LYS A 95 8.31 -20.02 -4.75
N ALA A 96 8.78 -19.47 -5.87
CA ALA A 96 9.82 -18.44 -5.85
C ALA A 96 9.35 -17.18 -5.12
N ASP A 97 8.11 -16.73 -5.38
CA ASP A 97 7.50 -15.60 -4.70
C ASP A 97 7.32 -15.90 -3.20
N PHE A 98 6.89 -17.09 -2.82
CA PHE A 98 6.72 -17.49 -1.42
C PHE A 98 8.05 -17.45 -0.66
N ILE A 99 9.12 -17.98 -1.26
CA ILE A 99 10.47 -17.91 -0.66
C ILE A 99 10.90 -16.45 -0.48
N THR A 100 10.63 -15.60 -1.46
CA THR A 100 11.04 -14.19 -1.43
C THR A 100 10.26 -13.36 -0.41
N PHE A 101 8.94 -13.51 -0.36
CA PHE A 101 8.05 -12.60 0.37
C PHE A 101 7.47 -13.18 1.66
N CYS A 102 7.27 -14.50 1.74
CA CYS A 102 6.51 -15.12 2.83
C CYS A 102 7.38 -15.94 3.79
N SER A 103 8.41 -16.62 3.27
CA SER A 103 9.28 -17.52 4.05
C SER A 103 9.99 -16.87 5.25
N PRO A 104 10.33 -15.56 5.26
CA PRO A 104 10.94 -14.94 6.43
C PRO A 104 10.07 -15.05 7.69
N CYS A 105 8.75 -15.14 7.53
CA CYS A 105 7.82 -15.29 8.65
C CYS A 105 7.24 -16.71 8.77
N HIS A 106 7.03 -17.41 7.65
CA HIS A 106 6.31 -18.69 7.61
C HIS A 106 7.20 -19.92 7.35
N ALA A 107 8.52 -19.75 7.39
CA ALA A 107 9.52 -20.72 6.97
C ALA A 107 9.44 -21.09 5.48
N ALA A 108 10.53 -21.63 4.93
CA ALA A 108 10.63 -21.98 3.52
C ALA A 108 9.75 -23.17 3.12
N ASP A 109 9.42 -24.04 4.08
CA ASP A 109 8.55 -25.21 3.93
C ASP A 109 7.12 -24.96 4.43
N GLY A 110 6.79 -23.73 4.86
CA GLY A 110 5.48 -23.39 5.40
C GLY A 110 5.24 -23.84 6.85
N GLY A 111 6.25 -24.39 7.53
CA GLY A 111 6.13 -24.88 8.91
C GLY A 111 5.83 -23.78 9.95
N GLY A 112 5.88 -22.51 9.56
CA GLY A 112 5.60 -21.36 10.41
C GLY A 112 6.85 -20.75 11.04
N GLY A 113 6.66 -19.99 12.10
CA GLY A 113 7.74 -19.30 12.82
C GLY A 113 7.18 -18.06 13.50
N ILE A 114 7.48 -16.89 12.94
CA ILE A 114 6.80 -15.64 13.32
C ILE A 114 5.31 -15.77 12.94
N GLY A 115 5.04 -16.18 11.70
CA GLY A 115 3.71 -16.48 11.18
C GLY A 115 3.21 -17.89 11.55
N PRO A 116 1.92 -18.17 11.27
CA PRO A 116 1.32 -19.49 11.44
C PRO A 116 1.91 -20.57 10.52
N ASN A 117 1.70 -21.82 10.93
CA ASN A 117 1.93 -23.03 10.14
C ASN A 117 0.87 -23.13 9.02
N PHE A 118 1.30 -23.49 7.81
CA PHE A 118 0.40 -23.73 6.67
C PHE A 118 0.25 -25.20 6.31
N THR A 119 0.94 -26.09 7.02
CA THR A 119 0.95 -27.52 6.70
C THR A 119 -0.10 -28.33 7.45
N ASP A 120 -0.81 -27.74 8.41
CA ASP A 120 -1.86 -28.39 9.20
C ASP A 120 -3.29 -27.94 8.80
N ASP A 121 -4.29 -28.42 9.53
CA ASP A 121 -5.71 -28.15 9.27
C ASP A 121 -6.25 -26.93 10.04
N TYR A 122 -5.43 -26.09 10.65
CA TYR A 122 -5.87 -25.02 11.54
C TYR A 122 -5.56 -23.63 10.97
N TYR A 123 -6.59 -22.78 10.92
CA TYR A 123 -6.48 -21.43 10.36
C TYR A 123 -7.06 -20.40 11.32
N ILE A 124 -6.48 -19.21 11.31
CA ILE A 124 -6.96 -18.06 12.10
C ILE A 124 -8.01 -17.26 11.31
N HIS A 125 -7.86 -17.18 9.98
CA HIS A 125 -8.65 -16.32 9.10
C HIS A 125 -9.37 -17.10 7.99
N GLY A 126 -9.51 -18.43 8.16
CA GLY A 126 -10.08 -19.34 7.18
C GLY A 126 -9.05 -19.84 6.16
N GLY A 127 -9.31 -21.02 5.58
CA GLY A 127 -8.40 -21.73 4.68
C GLY A 127 -8.85 -21.84 3.23
N THR A 128 -9.98 -21.21 2.86
CA THR A 128 -10.45 -21.15 1.46
C THR A 128 -9.52 -20.28 0.61
N PHE A 129 -9.53 -20.46 -0.71
CA PHE A 129 -8.71 -19.64 -1.61
C PHE A 129 -9.01 -18.14 -1.47
N GLU A 130 -10.28 -17.77 -1.31
CA GLU A 130 -10.73 -16.39 -1.14
C GLU A 130 -10.19 -15.79 0.16
N ASN A 131 -10.21 -16.56 1.25
CA ASN A 131 -9.67 -16.13 2.54
C ASN A 131 -8.15 -15.91 2.44
N LEU A 132 -7.43 -16.83 1.82
CA LEU A 132 -5.99 -16.72 1.62
C LEU A 132 -5.63 -15.52 0.74
N VAL A 133 -6.33 -15.33 -0.39
CA VAL A 133 -6.14 -14.16 -1.27
C VAL A 133 -6.41 -12.87 -0.51
N ASN A 134 -7.50 -12.80 0.27
CA ASN A 134 -7.85 -11.61 1.03
C ASN A 134 -6.79 -11.29 2.10
N VAL A 135 -6.31 -12.28 2.84
CA VAL A 135 -5.27 -12.11 3.87
C VAL A 135 -3.94 -11.66 3.25
N ILE A 136 -3.53 -12.21 2.12
CA ILE A 136 -2.30 -11.78 1.43
C ILE A 136 -2.48 -10.36 0.88
N ASN A 137 -3.64 -10.06 0.30
CA ASN A 137 -3.92 -8.77 -0.30
C ASN A 137 -3.99 -7.66 0.74
N GLU A 138 -4.88 -7.77 1.73
CA GLU A 138 -5.14 -6.70 2.72
C GLU A 138 -4.23 -6.76 3.94
N GLY A 139 -3.56 -7.89 4.19
CA GLY A 139 -2.74 -8.11 5.37
C GLY A 139 -3.55 -8.28 6.66
N VAL A 140 -2.84 -8.45 7.78
CA VAL A 140 -3.41 -8.44 9.14
C VAL A 140 -2.49 -7.61 10.05
N PRO A 141 -2.55 -6.27 9.97
CA PRO A 141 -1.61 -5.39 10.65
C PRO A 141 -1.54 -5.59 12.17
N GLU A 142 -2.69 -5.86 12.80
CA GLU A 142 -2.79 -6.15 14.24
C GLU A 142 -1.98 -7.39 14.68
N LYS A 143 -1.72 -8.31 13.74
CA LYS A 143 -0.93 -9.53 13.96
C LYS A 143 0.43 -9.50 13.25
N GLY A 144 0.83 -8.34 12.72
CA GLY A 144 2.14 -8.13 12.07
C GLY A 144 2.25 -8.62 10.62
N MET A 145 1.17 -9.10 10.00
CA MET A 145 1.15 -9.45 8.58
C MET A 145 0.91 -8.19 7.74
N ILE A 146 1.83 -7.84 6.86
CA ILE A 146 1.72 -6.67 5.99
C ILE A 146 0.78 -6.91 4.81
N SER A 147 0.23 -5.83 4.25
CA SER A 147 -0.54 -5.87 3.00
C SER A 147 0.39 -5.96 1.79
N TRP A 148 0.07 -6.83 0.84
CA TRP A 148 0.81 -6.96 -0.42
C TRP A 148 0.12 -6.32 -1.64
N LYS A 149 -1.08 -5.76 -1.46
CA LYS A 149 -1.93 -5.15 -2.51
C LYS A 149 -1.22 -4.15 -3.42
N THR A 150 -0.26 -3.41 -2.89
CA THR A 150 0.50 -2.38 -3.63
C THR A 150 1.84 -2.87 -4.15
N SER A 151 2.29 -4.04 -3.70
CA SER A 151 3.63 -4.58 -3.98
C SER A 151 3.61 -5.77 -4.95
N LEU A 152 2.50 -6.53 -4.97
CA LEU A 152 2.33 -7.71 -5.82
C LEU A 152 1.18 -7.51 -6.80
N LYS A 153 1.28 -8.14 -7.97
CA LYS A 153 0.18 -8.19 -8.94
C LYS A 153 -0.94 -9.11 -8.43
N PRO A 154 -2.21 -8.87 -8.81
CA PRO A 154 -3.33 -9.74 -8.41
C PRO A 154 -3.08 -11.23 -8.71
N THR A 155 -2.52 -11.55 -9.88
CA THR A 155 -2.20 -12.94 -10.26
C THR A 155 -1.09 -13.55 -9.39
N GLN A 156 -0.13 -12.77 -8.89
CA GLN A 156 0.88 -13.27 -7.95
C GLN A 156 0.25 -13.58 -6.60
N ILE A 157 -0.69 -12.75 -6.14
CA ILE A 157 -1.44 -12.98 -4.90
C ILE A 157 -2.28 -14.26 -5.01
N GLU A 158 -2.99 -14.46 -6.12
CA GLU A 158 -3.72 -15.71 -6.40
C GLU A 158 -2.78 -16.92 -6.38
N ASN A 159 -1.66 -16.84 -7.10
CA ASN A 159 -0.68 -17.92 -7.18
C ASN A 159 -0.03 -18.23 -5.82
N LEU A 160 0.24 -17.22 -4.99
CA LEU A 160 0.72 -17.41 -3.62
C LEU A 160 -0.32 -18.11 -2.75
N ALA A 161 -1.60 -17.75 -2.87
CA ALA A 161 -2.68 -18.45 -2.18
C ALA A 161 -2.76 -19.93 -2.60
N PHE A 162 -2.60 -20.22 -3.90
CA PHE A 162 -2.50 -21.60 -4.42
C PHE A 162 -1.33 -22.35 -3.80
N TYR A 163 -0.16 -21.73 -3.73
CA TYR A 163 1.02 -22.35 -3.12
C TYR A 163 0.80 -22.62 -1.64
N VAL A 164 0.31 -21.66 -0.87
CA VAL A 164 -0.01 -21.82 0.56
C VAL A 164 -1.02 -22.95 0.76
N HIS A 165 -2.08 -23.01 -0.04
CA HIS A 165 -3.05 -24.09 0.01
C HIS A 165 -2.42 -25.46 -0.28
N SER A 166 -1.50 -25.54 -1.24
CA SER A 166 -0.80 -26.77 -1.61
C SER A 166 0.15 -27.32 -0.53
N LEU A 167 0.51 -26.51 0.47
CA LEU A 167 1.37 -26.93 1.59
C LEU A 167 0.59 -27.72 2.66
N ARG A 168 -0.74 -27.65 2.65
CA ARG A 168 -1.57 -28.35 3.63
C ARG A 168 -1.38 -29.87 3.51
N GLY A 169 -1.10 -30.52 4.64
CA GLY A 169 -0.81 -31.95 4.70
C GLY A 169 0.64 -32.33 4.39
N THR A 170 1.51 -31.36 4.08
CA THR A 170 2.95 -31.61 3.97
C THR A 170 3.61 -31.74 5.36
N THR A 171 4.84 -32.25 5.41
CA THR A 171 5.59 -32.41 6.66
C THR A 171 6.77 -31.44 6.69
N PRO A 172 6.68 -30.32 7.43
CA PRO A 172 7.78 -29.38 7.57
C PRO A 172 8.84 -29.93 8.53
N ALA A 173 10.06 -29.42 8.44
CA ALA A 173 11.17 -29.82 9.32
C ALA A 173 10.92 -29.42 10.79
N THR A 174 10.22 -28.31 10.99
CA THR A 174 9.79 -27.84 12.31
C THR A 174 8.41 -27.20 12.17
N ALA A 175 7.38 -27.92 12.60
CA ALA A 175 6.01 -27.41 12.61
C ALA A 175 5.78 -26.55 13.85
N LYS A 176 5.29 -25.33 13.65
CA LYS A 176 4.70 -24.54 14.74
C LYS A 176 3.39 -25.17 15.18
N GLU A 177 3.08 -25.07 16.48
CA GLU A 177 1.83 -25.58 17.04
C GLU A 177 0.60 -25.00 16.30
N PRO A 178 -0.49 -25.80 16.14
CA PRO A 178 -1.69 -25.37 15.44
C PRO A 178 -2.29 -24.07 16.00
N GLN A 179 -2.74 -23.18 15.12
CA GLN A 179 -3.30 -21.88 15.50
C GLN A 179 -4.66 -21.62 14.86
N GLY A 180 -5.64 -21.23 15.68
CA GLY A 180 -6.99 -20.92 15.21
C GLY A 180 -7.92 -22.12 15.24
N GLN A 181 -8.85 -22.19 14.30
CA GLN A 181 -9.89 -23.22 14.24
C GLN A 181 -9.61 -24.20 13.12
N LYS A 182 -10.00 -25.46 13.33
CA LYS A 182 -9.86 -26.50 12.32
C LYS A 182 -10.77 -26.21 11.13
N VAL A 183 -10.29 -26.48 9.92
CA VAL A 183 -11.07 -26.33 8.69
C VAL A 183 -11.33 -27.67 8.01
N ASN A 184 -12.45 -27.78 7.29
CA ASN A 184 -12.77 -28.92 6.45
C ASN A 184 -11.84 -28.96 5.21
N GLN A 185 -12.03 -29.94 4.33
CA GLN A 185 -11.23 -30.06 3.09
C GLN A 185 -11.37 -28.86 2.15
N ASN A 186 -12.50 -28.14 2.21
CA ASN A 186 -12.76 -26.95 1.41
C ASN A 186 -12.16 -25.68 2.02
N GLY A 187 -11.55 -25.76 3.21
CA GLY A 187 -10.96 -24.62 3.91
C GLY A 187 -11.95 -23.79 4.73
N GLU A 188 -13.18 -24.26 4.90
CA GLU A 188 -14.19 -23.64 5.75
C GLU A 188 -14.06 -24.13 7.19
N PHE A 189 -14.30 -23.27 8.18
CA PHE A 189 -14.27 -23.67 9.58
C PHE A 189 -15.29 -24.77 9.87
N ILE A 190 -14.86 -25.80 10.59
CA ILE A 190 -15.79 -26.78 11.14
C ILE A 190 -16.47 -26.14 12.35
N ALA A 191 -17.80 -26.25 12.45
CA ALA A 191 -18.49 -25.89 13.67
C ALA A 191 -17.97 -26.79 14.80
N GLU A 192 -17.56 -26.20 15.93
CA GLU A 192 -17.22 -26.99 17.11
C GLU A 192 -18.46 -27.79 17.53
N GLU A 193 -18.34 -29.13 17.57
CA GLU A 193 -19.30 -29.95 18.30
C GLU A 193 -19.16 -29.57 19.77
N THR A 194 -20.08 -28.72 20.26
CA THR A 194 -20.21 -28.48 21.70
C THR A 194 -20.45 -29.81 22.41
N PRO A 195 -19.73 -30.13 23.50
CA PRO A 195 -20.03 -31.30 24.32
C PRO A 195 -21.43 -31.23 24.95
#